data_AF-A0A920NWE2-F1
#
_entry.id   AF-A0A920NWE2-F1
#
_cell.length_a   1.000
_cell.length_b   1.000
_cell.length_c   1.000
_cell.angle_alpha   90.00
_cell.angle_beta   90.00
_cell.angle_gamma   90.00
#
_symmetry.space_group_name_H-M   'P 1'
#
loop_
_entity.id
_entity.type
_entity.pdbx_description
1 polymer ?
#
loop_
_entity_poly.entity_id
_entity_poly.type
_entity_poly.pdbx_seq_one_letter_code
_entity_poly.pdbx_strand_id
1 'polypeptide(L)'
;MAIPQHLTLFQKAEEAKNIIKLIGGRSKLFDEAKRSLENKEYQWVLQLTDYLLLDDPNDEESTQIRTEALKFLGESNSNPNARYYYLSSAEELLPAYKEPPLLKPTKEIIESLPIEVVFEMLKVSLIPEKAVNKNLHLSIKFTDSLKSFSLILRKGVLEVQPFEIKGSDVQVETDEVSWKEVVTGNRSFPLYLWRLA
;
A
#
# COMPACT_ATOMS: atom_id res chain seq x y z
N MET A 1 -12.29 -6.16 -30.02
CA MET A 1 -13.03 -7.36 -29.58
C MET A 1 -12.90 -7.43 -28.07
N ALA A 2 -14.00 -7.36 -27.32
CA ALA A 2 -13.93 -7.52 -25.86
C ALA A 2 -13.63 -8.98 -25.54
N ILE A 3 -12.70 -9.24 -24.61
CA ILE A 3 -12.35 -10.59 -24.17
C ILE A 3 -13.01 -10.79 -22.79
N PRO A 4 -14.14 -11.52 -22.69
CA PRO A 4 -14.94 -11.60 -21.47
C PRO A 4 -14.20 -12.17 -20.26
N GLN A 5 -13.12 -12.93 -20.48
CA GLN A 5 -12.28 -13.47 -19.40
C GLN A 5 -11.65 -12.39 -18.51
N HIS A 6 -11.52 -11.15 -18.99
CA HIS A 6 -10.99 -10.05 -18.18
C HIS A 6 -12.04 -9.46 -17.22
N LEU A 7 -13.31 -9.90 -17.29
CA LEU A 7 -14.38 -9.49 -16.37
C LEU A 7 -14.24 -10.12 -14.99
N THR A 8 -13.70 -11.34 -14.93
CA THR A 8 -13.45 -12.08 -13.70
C THR A 8 -12.06 -12.69 -13.78
N LEU A 9 -11.07 -11.95 -13.28
CA LEU A 9 -9.68 -12.41 -13.30
C LEU A 9 -9.54 -13.66 -12.43
N PHE A 10 -8.86 -14.66 -12.99
CA PHE A 10 -8.47 -15.84 -12.25
C PHE A 10 -7.44 -15.47 -11.17
N GLN A 11 -7.47 -16.15 -10.02
CA GLN A 11 -6.47 -15.90 -8.98
C GLN A 11 -5.08 -16.27 -9.51
N LYS A 12 -4.15 -15.32 -9.48
CA LYS A 12 -2.81 -15.47 -10.09
C LYS A 12 -2.03 -16.67 -9.56
N ALA A 13 -2.15 -16.98 -8.27
CA ALA A 13 -1.52 -18.17 -7.69
C ALA A 13 -2.08 -19.49 -8.26
N GLU A 14 -3.38 -19.55 -8.55
CA GLU A 14 -3.99 -20.74 -9.16
C GLU A 14 -3.67 -20.81 -10.66
N GLU A 15 -3.54 -19.66 -11.34
CA GLU A 15 -3.07 -19.58 -12.73
C GLU A 15 -1.67 -20.18 -12.85
N ALA A 16 -0.75 -19.75 -11.98
CA ALA A 16 0.63 -20.23 -11.94
C ALA A 16 0.70 -21.76 -11.80
N LYS A 17 -0.03 -22.34 -10.84
CA LYS A 17 -0.08 -23.80 -10.65
C LYS A 17 -0.55 -24.54 -11.91
N ASN A 18 -1.59 -24.03 -12.57
CA ASN A 18 -2.12 -24.65 -13.78
C ASN A 18 -1.14 -24.56 -14.96
N ILE A 19 -0.46 -23.42 -15.13
CA ILE A 19 0.57 -23.23 -16.16
C ILE A 19 1.78 -24.14 -15.92
N ILE A 20 2.27 -24.20 -14.68
CA ILE A 20 3.38 -25.09 -14.30
C ILE A 20 3.02 -26.55 -14.59
N LYS A 21 1.81 -26.97 -14.23
CA LYS A 21 1.32 -28.32 -14.53
C LYS A 21 1.23 -28.58 -16.04
N LEU A 22 0.71 -27.62 -16.81
CA LEU A 22 0.55 -27.74 -18.27
C LEU A 22 1.89 -27.93 -18.98
N ILE A 23 2.92 -27.20 -18.56
CA ILE A 23 4.28 -27.27 -19.13
C ILE A 23 5.03 -28.55 -18.70
N GLY A 24 4.49 -29.27 -17.71
CA GLY A 24 5.04 -30.54 -17.24
C GLY A 24 5.98 -30.40 -16.05
N GLY A 25 5.79 -29.37 -15.22
CA GLY A 25 6.46 -29.16 -13.96
C GLY A 25 7.38 -27.92 -13.92
N ARG A 26 7.76 -27.54 -12.70
CA ARG A 26 8.53 -26.33 -12.41
C ARG A 26 9.87 -26.28 -13.13
N SER A 27 10.62 -27.39 -13.13
CA SER A 27 11.93 -27.48 -13.78
C SER A 27 11.86 -27.12 -15.28
N LYS A 28 10.83 -27.59 -16.00
CA LYS A 28 10.68 -27.30 -17.43
C LYS A 28 10.35 -25.84 -17.68
N LEU A 29 9.53 -25.24 -16.81
CA LEU A 29 9.21 -23.82 -16.90
C LEU A 29 10.45 -22.95 -16.66
N PHE A 30 11.26 -23.35 -15.69
CA PHE A 30 12.51 -22.69 -15.36
C PHE A 30 13.56 -22.83 -16.48
N ASP A 31 13.70 -24.01 -17.08
CA ASP A 31 14.55 -24.23 -18.25
C ASP A 31 14.12 -23.36 -19.45
N GLU A 32 12.81 -23.18 -19.63
CA GLU A 32 12.26 -22.25 -20.63
C GLU A 32 12.61 -20.80 -20.30
N ALA A 33 12.49 -20.38 -19.05
CA ALA A 33 12.87 -19.04 -18.62
C ALA A 33 14.36 -18.74 -18.87
N LYS A 34 15.25 -19.70 -18.59
CA LYS A 34 16.68 -19.60 -18.93
C LYS A 34 16.90 -19.44 -20.43
N ARG A 35 16.26 -20.28 -21.25
CA ARG A 35 16.39 -20.21 -22.71
C ARG A 35 15.87 -18.88 -23.27
N SER A 36 14.73 -18.40 -22.77
CA SER A 36 14.18 -17.10 -23.16
C SER A 36 15.08 -15.93 -22.76
N LEU A 37 15.78 -16.03 -21.62
CA LEU A 37 16.79 -15.05 -21.24
C LEU A 37 17.96 -15.04 -22.23
N GLU A 38 18.50 -16.21 -22.59
CA GLU A 38 19.56 -16.36 -23.60
C GLU A 38 19.13 -15.78 -24.97
N ASN A 39 17.86 -15.97 -25.33
CA ASN A 39 17.24 -15.43 -26.54
C ASN A 39 16.87 -13.94 -26.45
N LYS A 40 17.12 -13.28 -25.31
CA LYS A 40 16.81 -11.86 -25.05
C LYS A 40 15.32 -11.52 -25.08
N GLU A 41 14.47 -12.50 -24.78
CA GLU A 41 13.00 -12.35 -24.71
C GLU A 41 12.59 -11.82 -23.32
N TYR A 42 13.17 -10.69 -22.88
CA TYR A 42 13.12 -10.28 -21.47
C TYR A 42 11.69 -10.11 -20.92
N GLN A 43 10.74 -9.60 -21.71
CA GLN A 43 9.33 -9.50 -21.29
C GLN A 43 8.72 -10.88 -21.01
N TRP A 44 9.08 -11.86 -21.82
CA TRP A 44 8.61 -13.23 -21.64
C TRP A 44 9.28 -13.88 -20.42
N VAL A 45 10.57 -13.61 -20.18
CA VAL A 45 11.26 -14.00 -18.94
C VAL A 45 10.54 -13.47 -17.70
N LEU A 46 10.09 -12.21 -17.70
CA LEU A 46 9.32 -11.66 -16.57
C LEU A 46 8.01 -12.43 -16.35
N GLN A 47 7.29 -12.75 -17.43
CA GLN A 47 6.04 -13.52 -17.34
C GLN A 47 6.27 -14.95 -16.82
N LEU A 48 7.33 -15.63 -17.29
CA LEU A 48 7.66 -16.99 -16.84
C LEU A 48 8.10 -17.01 -15.37
N THR A 49 8.92 -16.04 -14.97
CA THR A 49 9.38 -15.90 -13.59
C THR A 49 8.26 -15.46 -12.63
N ASP A 50 7.23 -14.74 -13.09
CA ASP A 50 6.03 -14.47 -12.29
C ASP A 50 5.38 -15.78 -11.82
N TYR A 51 5.20 -16.75 -12.73
CA TYR A 51 4.59 -18.03 -12.37
C TYR A 51 5.47 -18.83 -11.40
N LEU A 52 6.79 -18.83 -11.61
CA LEU A 52 7.74 -19.52 -10.73
C LEU A 52 7.74 -18.92 -9.31
N LEU A 53 7.74 -17.59 -9.20
CA LEU A 53 7.76 -16.89 -7.90
C LEU A 53 6.39 -16.87 -7.20
N LEU A 54 5.29 -16.98 -7.94
CA LEU A 54 3.96 -17.20 -7.36
C LEU A 54 3.81 -18.60 -6.73
N ASP A 55 4.53 -19.59 -7.26
CA ASP A 55 4.55 -20.96 -6.75
C ASP A 55 5.57 -21.14 -5.60
N ASP A 56 6.75 -20.52 -5.71
CA ASP A 56 7.76 -20.44 -4.63
C ASP A 56 8.40 -19.05 -4.59
N PRO A 57 7.97 -18.18 -3.65
CA PRO A 57 8.49 -16.82 -3.51
C PRO A 57 9.96 -16.73 -3.12
N ASN A 58 10.56 -17.81 -2.61
CA ASN A 58 11.96 -17.82 -2.14
C ASN A 58 12.92 -18.47 -3.14
N ASP A 59 12.49 -18.75 -4.37
CA ASP A 59 13.37 -19.31 -5.41
C ASP A 59 14.41 -18.28 -5.86
N GLU A 60 15.64 -18.43 -5.34
CA GLU A 60 16.77 -17.57 -5.65
C GLU A 60 17.16 -17.62 -7.13
N GLU A 61 17.10 -18.78 -7.79
CA GLU A 61 17.51 -18.89 -9.19
C GLU A 61 16.52 -18.18 -10.13
N SER A 62 15.21 -18.36 -9.90
CA SER A 62 14.18 -17.64 -10.64
C SER A 62 14.24 -16.13 -10.39
N THR A 63 14.54 -15.73 -9.15
CA THR A 63 14.75 -14.34 -8.77
C THR A 63 15.93 -13.73 -9.52
N GLN A 64 17.07 -14.44 -9.61
CA GLN A 64 18.25 -13.96 -10.33
C GLN A 64 17.98 -13.69 -11.82
N ILE A 65 17.35 -14.64 -12.52
CA ILE A 65 16.98 -14.50 -13.94
C ILE A 65 16.02 -13.33 -14.14
N ARG A 66 15.04 -13.18 -13.24
CA ARG A 66 14.11 -12.05 -13.25
C ARG A 66 14.83 -10.72 -13.09
N THR A 67 15.72 -10.61 -12.11
CA THR A 67 16.51 -9.41 -11.84
C THR A 67 17.34 -9.02 -13.06
N GLU A 68 17.95 -9.98 -13.76
CA GLU A 68 18.69 -9.72 -15.00
C GLU A 68 17.78 -9.16 -16.11
N ALA A 69 16.64 -9.82 -16.38
CA ALA A 69 15.68 -9.34 -17.37
C ALA A 69 15.13 -7.94 -17.05
N LEU A 70 14.83 -7.66 -15.77
CA LEU A 70 14.39 -6.34 -15.32
C LEU A 70 15.47 -5.27 -15.56
N LYS A 71 16.75 -5.55 -15.26
CA LYS A 71 17.85 -4.61 -15.51
C LYS A 71 17.98 -4.28 -16.99
N PHE A 72 17.97 -5.30 -17.87
CA PHE A 72 18.02 -5.08 -19.32
C PHE A 72 16.83 -4.25 -19.83
N LEU A 73 15.62 -4.56 -19.38
CA LEU A 73 14.41 -3.80 -19.75
C LEU A 73 14.45 -2.36 -19.25
N GLY A 74 14.97 -2.13 -18.04
CA GLY A 74 15.15 -0.79 -17.49
C GLY A 74 16.18 0.03 -18.27
N GLU A 75 17.36 -0.55 -18.50
CA GLU A 75 18.47 0.12 -19.17
C GLU A 75 18.16 0.49 -20.63
N SER A 76 17.38 -0.34 -21.32
CA SER A 76 16.98 -0.14 -22.72
C SER A 76 15.74 0.74 -22.90
N ASN A 77 15.00 1.05 -21.83
CA ASN A 77 13.77 1.84 -21.94
C ASN A 77 14.05 3.33 -22.08
N SER A 78 13.44 3.97 -23.09
CA SER A 78 13.49 5.41 -23.28
C SER A 78 12.49 6.16 -22.39
N ASN A 79 11.43 5.50 -21.91
CA ASN A 79 10.45 6.10 -21.01
C ASN A 79 11.04 6.11 -19.58
N PRO A 80 11.28 7.28 -18.97
CA PRO A 80 11.90 7.36 -17.65
C PRO A 80 11.11 6.63 -16.57
N ASN A 81 9.77 6.71 -16.59
CA ASN A 81 8.93 6.04 -15.59
C ASN A 81 9.05 4.52 -15.71
N ALA A 82 9.00 3.98 -16.94
CA ALA A 82 9.17 2.55 -17.16
C ALA A 82 10.58 2.08 -16.79
N ARG A 83 11.61 2.85 -17.17
CA ARG A 83 13.01 2.60 -16.80
C ARG A 83 13.16 2.47 -15.28
N TYR A 84 12.74 3.48 -14.54
CA TYR A 84 12.90 3.50 -13.09
C TYR A 84 12.06 2.43 -12.40
N TYR A 85 10.89 2.09 -12.94
CA TYR A 85 10.06 1.01 -12.40
C TYR A 85 10.76 -0.34 -12.51
N TYR A 86 11.32 -0.69 -13.69
CA TYR A 86 12.07 -1.93 -13.87
C TYR A 86 13.33 -1.99 -12.97
N LEU A 87 14.10 -0.90 -12.91
CA LEU A 87 15.31 -0.86 -12.10
C LEU A 87 15.02 -0.94 -10.59
N SER A 88 13.98 -0.26 -10.11
CA SER A 88 13.58 -0.34 -8.70
C SER A 88 13.06 -1.73 -8.34
N SER A 89 12.28 -2.34 -9.23
CA SER A 89 11.81 -3.73 -9.07
C SER A 89 12.98 -4.72 -9.03
N ALA A 90 14.04 -4.48 -9.82
CA ALA A 90 15.23 -5.31 -9.80
C ALA A 90 16.02 -5.17 -8.49
N GLU A 91 16.08 -3.95 -7.93
CA GLU A 91 16.77 -3.65 -6.68
C GLU A 91 16.03 -4.26 -5.48
N GLU A 92 14.70 -4.23 -5.47
CA GLU A 92 13.84 -4.83 -4.43
C GLU A 92 14.07 -6.34 -4.26
N LEU A 93 14.52 -7.02 -5.32
CA LEU A 93 14.80 -8.47 -5.32
C LEU A 93 16.17 -8.82 -4.73
N LEU A 94 17.04 -7.84 -4.44
CA LEU A 94 18.36 -8.12 -3.89
C LEU A 94 18.29 -8.42 -2.38
N PRO A 95 19.05 -9.41 -1.87
CA PRO A 95 19.09 -9.70 -0.43
C PRO A 95 19.53 -8.52 0.45
N ALA A 96 20.27 -7.57 -0.14
CA ALA A 96 20.74 -6.36 0.54
C ALA A 96 19.70 -5.22 0.54
N TYR A 97 18.57 -5.38 -0.16
CA TYR A 97 17.53 -4.37 -0.22
C TYR A 97 17.01 -4.05 1.17
N LYS A 98 16.83 -2.76 1.42
CA LYS A 98 16.18 -2.25 2.63
C LYS A 98 15.15 -1.26 2.18
N GLU A 99 13.91 -1.48 2.61
CA GLU A 99 12.85 -0.52 2.37
C GLU A 99 13.28 0.86 2.88
N PRO A 100 13.14 1.91 2.06
CA PRO A 100 13.43 3.26 2.51
C PRO A 100 12.48 3.61 3.67
N PRO A 101 12.94 4.38 4.66
CA PRO A 101 12.07 4.78 5.77
C PRO A 101 10.89 5.61 5.25
N LEU A 102 9.70 5.36 5.79
CA LEU A 102 8.54 6.21 5.54
C LEU A 102 8.85 7.64 6.01
N LEU A 103 8.75 8.59 5.08
CA LEU A 103 8.93 10.00 5.39
C LEU A 103 7.67 10.52 6.08
N LYS A 104 7.85 11.09 7.28
CA LYS A 104 6.77 11.82 7.94
C LYS A 104 6.53 13.15 7.21
N PRO A 105 5.28 13.63 7.15
CA PRO A 105 5.00 14.93 6.58
C PRO A 105 5.75 16.01 7.35
N THR A 106 6.28 17.00 6.62
CA THR A 106 6.92 18.17 7.22
C THR A 106 5.88 19.02 7.93
N LYS A 107 6.31 19.86 8.87
CA LYS A 107 5.42 20.78 9.58
C LYS A 107 4.66 21.70 8.61
N GLU A 108 5.31 22.16 7.55
CA GLU A 108 4.70 22.99 6.50
C GLU A 108 3.56 22.26 5.75
N ILE A 109 3.75 20.97 5.45
CA ILE A 109 2.69 20.12 4.86
C ILE A 109 1.54 19.95 5.86
N ILE A 110 1.84 19.69 7.13
CA ILE A 110 0.83 19.53 8.18
C ILE A 110 0.00 20.80 8.33
N GLU A 111 0.63 21.98 8.38
CA GLU A 111 -0.06 23.26 8.54
C GLU A 111 -0.93 23.60 7.34
N SER A 112 -0.46 23.36 6.12
CA SER A 112 -1.21 23.64 4.88
C SER A 112 -2.35 22.66 4.60
N LEU A 113 -2.34 21.46 5.19
CA LEU A 113 -3.37 20.45 4.95
C LEU A 113 -4.71 20.85 5.62
N PRO A 114 -5.82 20.91 4.86
CA PRO A 114 -7.14 21.12 5.45
C PRO A 114 -7.51 19.97 6.38
N ILE A 115 -8.09 20.30 7.54
CA ILE A 115 -8.45 19.30 8.56
C ILE A 115 -9.46 18.26 8.04
N GLU A 116 -10.33 18.65 7.11
CA GLU A 116 -11.29 17.76 6.44
C GLU A 116 -10.59 16.60 5.71
N VAL A 117 -9.46 16.89 5.06
CA VAL A 117 -8.68 15.87 4.33
C VAL A 117 -8.10 14.86 5.30
N VAL A 118 -7.64 15.30 6.48
CA VAL A 118 -7.12 14.41 7.53
C VAL A 118 -8.18 13.44 8.02
N PHE A 119 -9.43 13.90 8.16
CA PHE A 119 -10.53 13.03 8.53
C PHE A 119 -10.93 12.05 7.41
N GLU A 120 -10.88 12.46 6.14
CA GLU A 120 -11.09 11.52 5.03
C GLU A 120 -9.99 10.45 4.95
N MET A 121 -8.73 10.81 5.25
CA MET A 121 -7.64 9.84 5.37
C MET A 121 -7.86 8.83 6.50
N LEU A 122 -8.42 9.26 7.65
CA LEU A 122 -8.74 8.35 8.75
C LEU A 122 -9.78 7.28 8.36
N LYS A 123 -10.77 7.63 7.53
CA LYS A 123 -11.80 6.68 7.07
C LYS A 123 -11.18 5.52 6.29
N VAL A 124 -10.23 5.81 5.42
CA VAL A 124 -9.55 4.80 4.58
C VAL A 124 -8.40 4.09 5.29
N SER A 125 -7.90 4.64 6.39
CA SER A 125 -6.83 4.02 7.21
C SER A 125 -7.36 3.01 8.23
N LEU A 126 -8.69 2.92 8.40
CA LEU A 126 -9.29 1.99 9.34
C LEU A 126 -9.05 0.54 8.88
N ILE A 127 -8.61 -0.30 9.82
CA ILE A 127 -8.52 -1.76 9.61
C ILE A 127 -9.85 -2.38 10.10
N PRO A 128 -10.77 -2.78 9.20
CA PRO A 128 -12.13 -3.18 9.57
C PRO A 128 -12.17 -4.37 10.53
N GLU A 129 -11.26 -5.33 10.36
CA GLU A 129 -11.16 -6.55 11.16
C GLU A 129 -10.89 -6.22 12.64
N LYS A 130 -10.13 -5.15 12.90
CA LYS A 130 -9.82 -4.68 14.26
C LYS A 130 -10.93 -3.83 14.88
N ALA A 131 -11.94 -3.48 14.09
CA ALA A 131 -13.01 -2.54 14.46
C ALA A 131 -14.43 -3.14 14.39
N VAL A 132 -14.59 -4.36 13.88
CA VAL A 132 -15.90 -4.99 13.62
C VAL A 132 -16.83 -5.01 14.85
N ASN A 133 -16.29 -5.25 16.04
CA ASN A 133 -17.03 -5.34 17.30
C ASN A 133 -16.93 -4.06 18.15
N LYS A 134 -16.42 -2.97 17.59
CA LYS A 134 -16.28 -1.68 18.29
C LYS A 134 -17.40 -0.75 17.85
N ASN A 135 -18.02 -0.11 18.84
CA ASN A 135 -18.95 1.00 18.65
C ASN A 135 -18.44 2.15 19.48
N LEU A 136 -18.05 3.25 18.85
CA LEU A 136 -17.52 4.43 19.51
C LEU A 136 -17.97 5.68 18.77
N HIS A 137 -18.37 6.69 19.53
CA HIS A 137 -18.69 8.02 19.03
C HIS A 137 -17.80 9.06 19.70
N LEU A 138 -16.91 9.66 18.92
CA LEU A 138 -16.02 10.72 19.34
C LEU A 138 -16.49 12.05 18.75
N SER A 139 -16.60 13.09 19.56
CA SER A 139 -16.81 14.46 19.09
C SER A 139 -15.53 15.27 19.28
N ILE A 140 -15.16 16.06 18.27
CA ILE A 140 -13.97 16.90 18.26
C ILE A 140 -14.40 18.33 17.96
N LYS A 141 -13.96 19.28 18.79
CA LYS A 141 -14.17 20.72 18.60
C LYS A 141 -12.81 21.40 18.48
N PHE A 142 -12.69 22.29 17.50
CA PHE A 142 -11.46 23.04 17.29
C PHE A 142 -11.53 24.40 18.00
N THR A 143 -10.45 24.80 18.68
CA THR A 143 -10.39 26.06 19.44
C THR A 143 -9.98 27.25 18.58
N ASP A 144 -9.26 26.98 17.50
CA ASP A 144 -8.72 27.95 16.55
C ASP A 144 -9.60 28.12 15.30
N SER A 145 -10.71 27.38 15.20
CA SER A 145 -11.72 27.52 14.16
C SER A 145 -13.13 27.24 14.68
N LEU A 146 -14.16 27.54 13.89
CA LEU A 146 -15.56 27.22 14.25
C LEU A 146 -15.94 25.78 13.88
N LYS A 147 -14.96 24.93 13.53
CA LYS A 147 -15.21 23.59 13.02
C LYS A 147 -15.41 22.60 14.16
N SER A 148 -16.30 21.64 13.92
CA SER A 148 -16.51 20.49 14.78
C SER A 148 -16.76 19.25 13.95
N PHE A 149 -16.37 18.09 14.47
CA PHE A 149 -16.53 16.81 13.79
C PHE A 149 -17.05 15.75 14.72
N SER A 150 -17.86 14.84 14.19
CA SER A 150 -18.30 13.62 14.86
C SER A 150 -17.77 12.41 14.12
N LEU A 151 -17.02 11.57 14.84
CA LEU A 151 -16.39 10.36 14.35
C LEU A 151 -17.14 9.18 14.96
N ILE A 152 -17.84 8.41 14.13
CA ILE A 152 -18.66 7.28 14.56
C ILE A 152 -18.08 6.00 13.97
N LEU A 153 -17.49 5.19 14.83
CA LEU A 153 -16.99 3.86 14.49
C LEU A 153 -18.09 2.83 14.77
N ARG A 154 -18.54 2.11 13.74
CA ARG A 154 -19.50 1.00 13.89
C ARG A 154 -19.37 0.01 12.74
N LYS A 155 -19.56 -1.28 13.01
CA LYS A 155 -19.54 -2.36 11.99
C LYS A 155 -18.25 -2.34 11.12
N GLY A 156 -17.12 -1.98 11.71
CA GLY A 156 -15.85 -1.91 10.97
C GLY A 156 -15.75 -0.74 9.98
N VAL A 157 -16.60 0.27 10.09
CA VAL A 157 -16.59 1.49 9.26
C VAL A 157 -16.48 2.72 10.17
N LEU A 158 -15.62 3.66 9.78
CA LEU A 158 -15.54 4.99 10.39
C LEU A 158 -16.37 5.96 9.54
N GLU A 159 -17.40 6.53 10.15
CA GLU A 159 -18.18 7.63 9.60
C GLU A 159 -17.67 8.95 10.18
N VAL A 160 -17.54 9.98 9.34
CA VAL A 160 -17.15 11.32 9.79
C VAL A 160 -18.19 12.32 9.33
N GLN A 161 -18.66 13.15 10.26
CA GLN A 161 -19.62 14.21 10.00
C GLN A 161 -18.99 15.56 10.38
N PRO A 162 -19.03 16.60 9.52
CA PRO A 162 -18.42 17.91 9.77
C PRO A 162 -19.30 18.79 10.68
N PHE A 163 -19.97 18.17 11.65
CA PHE A 163 -20.81 18.81 12.65
C PHE A 163 -20.93 17.91 13.88
N GLU A 164 -21.32 18.51 15.01
CA GLU A 164 -21.57 17.80 16.25
C GLU A 164 -22.87 16.98 16.21
N ILE A 165 -22.76 15.70 16.57
CA ILE A 165 -23.88 14.80 16.84
C ILE A 165 -23.92 14.55 18.34
N LYS A 166 -25.10 14.61 18.93
CA LYS A 166 -25.28 14.40 20.38
C LYS A 166 -25.03 12.94 20.76
N GLY A 167 -24.63 12.73 22.02
CA GLY A 167 -24.41 11.39 22.57
C GLY A 167 -23.06 10.81 22.18
N SER A 168 -22.00 11.62 22.18
CA SER A 168 -20.63 11.14 22.07
C SER A 168 -20.18 10.47 23.36
N ASP A 169 -19.44 9.37 23.23
CA ASP A 169 -18.79 8.67 24.34
C ASP A 169 -17.57 9.47 24.84
N VAL A 170 -16.91 10.21 23.92
CA VAL A 170 -15.72 11.00 24.19
C VAL A 170 -15.84 12.36 23.50
N GLN A 171 -15.40 13.41 24.18
CA GLN A 171 -15.30 14.77 23.65
C GLN A 171 -13.86 15.24 23.74
N VAL A 172 -13.34 15.80 22.64
CA VAL A 172 -11.98 16.34 22.54
C VAL A 172 -12.07 17.79 22.08
N GLU A 173 -11.33 18.65 22.76
CA GLU A 173 -11.12 20.04 22.40
C GLU A 173 -9.63 20.26 22.14
N THR A 174 -9.27 20.82 20.98
CA THR A 174 -7.89 20.94 20.50
C THR A 174 -7.79 22.05 19.44
N ASP A 175 -6.59 22.50 19.10
CA ASP A 175 -6.36 23.24 17.85
C ASP A 175 -6.18 22.29 16.65
N GLU A 176 -6.42 22.78 15.43
CA GLU A 176 -6.32 21.96 14.22
C GLU A 176 -4.90 21.40 14.02
N VAL A 177 -3.87 22.21 14.24
CA VAL A 177 -2.47 21.80 14.01
C VAL A 177 -2.06 20.67 14.95
N SER A 178 -2.36 20.79 16.25
CA SER A 178 -2.06 19.76 17.24
C SER A 178 -2.75 18.43 16.89
N TRP A 179 -4.01 18.46 16.45
CA TRP A 179 -4.70 17.25 16.00
C TRP A 179 -4.02 16.63 14.78
N LYS A 180 -3.68 17.44 13.77
CA LYS A 180 -2.99 16.96 12.56
C LYS A 180 -1.63 16.34 12.89
N GLU A 181 -0.85 16.94 13.80
CA GLU A 181 0.43 16.38 14.25
C GLU A 181 0.28 15.05 14.98
N VAL A 182 -0.80 14.88 15.76
CA VAL A 182 -1.09 13.60 16.44
C VAL A 182 -1.41 12.52 15.41
N VAL A 183 -2.33 12.79 14.48
CA VAL A 183 -2.79 11.81 13.49
C VAL A 183 -1.67 11.41 12.53
N THR A 184 -0.77 12.33 12.18
CA THR A 184 0.39 12.07 11.32
C THR A 184 1.58 11.43 12.04
N GLY A 185 1.49 11.25 13.37
CA GLY A 185 2.55 10.67 14.19
C GLY A 185 3.75 11.60 14.39
N ASN A 186 3.59 12.91 14.14
CA ASN A 186 4.59 13.95 14.41
C ASN A 186 4.57 14.38 15.90
N ARG A 187 3.46 14.16 16.61
CA ARG A 187 3.31 14.39 18.05
C ARG A 187 2.65 13.18 18.72
N SER A 188 3.07 12.84 19.95
CA SER A 188 2.44 11.78 20.72
C SER A 188 1.21 12.28 21.49
N PHE A 189 0.17 11.45 21.58
CA PHE A 189 -1.09 11.78 22.26
C PHE A 189 -0.95 12.04 23.79
N PRO A 190 -0.16 11.26 24.56
CA PRO A 190 -0.04 11.45 26.01
C PRO A 190 0.56 12.79 26.43
N LEU A 191 1.44 13.38 25.61
CA LEU A 191 2.06 14.68 25.89
C LEU A 191 1.08 15.86 25.73
N TYR A 192 -0.02 15.68 24.99
CA TYR A 192 -1.00 16.75 24.75
C TYR A 192 -1.98 16.91 25.91
N LEU A 193 -2.44 15.79 26.50
CA LEU A 193 -3.43 15.81 27.60
C LEU A 193 -2.88 16.44 28.90
N TRP A 194 -1.57 16.41 29.14
CA TRP A 194 -0.94 17.04 30.30
C TRP A 194 -0.96 18.58 30.29
N ARG A 195 -1.29 19.21 29.16
CA ARG A 195 -1.45 20.68 29.08
C ARG A 195 -2.89 21.16 29.27
N LEU A 196 -3.85 20.23 29.29
CA LEU A 196 -5.29 20.52 29.41
C LEU A 196 -5.87 20.12 30.79
N ALA A 197 -5.03 19.61 31.70
CA ALA A 197 -5.36 19.31 33.10
C ALA A 197 -4.65 20.30 34.03
#